data_AF-A0A8S2D5J5-F1
#
_entry.id   AF-A0A8S2D5J5-F1
#
_cell.length_a   1.000
_cell.length_b   1.000
_cell.length_c   1.000
_cell.angle_alpha   90.00
_cell.angle_beta   90.00
_cell.angle_gamma   90.00
#
_symmetry.space_group_name_H-M   'P 1'
#
loop_
_entity.id
_entity.type
_entity.pdbx_description
1 polymer ?
#
loop_
_entity_poly.entity_id
_entity_poly.type
_entity_poly.pdbx_seq_one_letter_code
_entity_poly.pdbx_strand_id
1 'polypeptide(L)'
;MADEEVSVLQSIFFDDLDVTFDNDNHPVSIRLTIHSNGDENDVDNEKRLLCVTVTFSLPSGYPIESPTVTLSKPRGLTDQQIDKLYEIINNCLKMNENNCVIYECIELIRGHLCQFDMPSEGCSICLSPMHDRKQIIRTQCYHYYHMSCLASYVTYKKLELEKEYNEAKRNGFYIKKGFLNDVDCPVCRQLLSNDILTKVQTLTNESHKKKIEDDIENVMTKTISPKVRLWQQQMEILYQQQKEKGGIIDLERNDLVFS
;
A
#
# COMPACT_ATOMS: atom_id res chain seq x y z
N MET A 1 35.49 20.21 0.97
CA MET A 1 34.77 19.61 -0.18
C MET A 1 33.69 18.65 0.28
N ALA A 2 34.02 17.47 0.83
CA ALA A 2 33.01 16.54 1.36
C ALA A 2 32.13 17.19 2.45
N ASP A 3 32.76 17.73 3.50
CA ASP A 3 32.06 18.39 4.62
C ASP A 3 31.23 19.62 4.17
N GLU A 4 31.72 20.35 3.17
CA GLU A 4 31.02 21.51 2.59
C GLU A 4 29.76 21.07 1.84
N GLU A 5 29.84 20.01 1.01
CA GLU A 5 28.67 19.45 0.33
C GLU A 5 27.64 18.93 1.34
N VAL A 6 28.08 18.21 2.39
CA VAL A 6 27.17 17.74 3.45
C VAL A 6 26.50 18.89 4.16
N SER A 7 27.23 19.97 4.49
CA SER A 7 26.66 21.16 5.12
C SER A 7 25.61 21.86 4.24
N VAL A 8 25.86 21.92 2.93
CA VAL A 8 24.88 22.43 1.96
C VAL A 8 23.65 21.51 1.90
N LEU A 9 23.84 20.19 1.83
CA LEU A 9 22.74 19.22 1.81
C LEU A 9 21.90 19.30 3.09
N GLN A 10 22.53 19.44 4.26
CA GLN A 10 21.83 19.66 5.53
C GLN A 10 21.01 20.95 5.51
N SER A 11 21.49 22.00 4.84
CA SER A 11 20.76 23.26 4.68
C SER A 11 19.59 23.16 3.68
N ILE A 12 19.65 22.22 2.74
CA ILE A 12 18.59 22.00 1.73
C ILE A 12 17.49 21.09 2.28
N PHE A 13 17.88 19.99 2.94
CA PHE A 13 16.99 18.93 3.36
C PHE A 13 16.63 18.97 4.86
N PHE A 14 17.32 19.79 5.66
CA PHE A 14 17.08 19.97 7.09
C PHE A 14 16.92 18.62 7.82
N ASP A 15 15.75 18.40 8.42
CA ASP A 15 15.44 17.22 9.25
C ASP A 15 15.21 15.94 8.43
N ASP A 16 15.07 16.03 7.09
CA ASP A 16 14.87 14.86 6.24
C ASP A 16 16.18 14.11 5.93
N LEU A 17 17.34 14.71 6.25
CA LEU A 17 18.66 14.17 5.96
C LEU A 17 19.31 13.56 7.21
N ASP A 18 19.47 12.24 7.23
CA ASP A 18 20.20 11.53 8.27
C ASP A 18 21.69 11.43 7.88
N VAL A 19 22.57 12.11 8.62
CA VAL A 19 24.02 12.02 8.43
C VAL A 19 24.67 11.28 9.59
N THR A 20 25.48 10.28 9.30
CA THR A 20 26.29 9.57 10.30
C THR A 20 27.74 10.01 10.20
N PHE A 21 28.35 10.33 11.34
CA PHE A 21 29.75 10.73 11.44
C PHE A 21 30.58 9.62 12.09
N ASP A 22 31.88 9.56 11.78
CA ASP A 22 32.84 8.71 12.49
C ASP A 22 33.28 9.34 13.82
N ASN A 23 34.24 8.68 14.49
CA ASN A 23 34.82 9.15 15.74
C ASN A 23 35.61 10.46 15.61
N ASP A 24 36.07 10.78 14.40
CA ASP A 24 36.84 11.99 14.08
C ASP A 24 35.92 13.10 13.54
N ASN A 25 34.60 12.89 13.62
CA ASN A 25 33.54 13.80 13.20
C ASN A 25 33.50 14.07 11.69
N HIS A 26 33.99 13.13 10.87
CA HIS A 26 33.86 13.14 9.42
C HIS A 26 32.60 12.38 8.96
N PRO A 27 31.88 12.85 7.93
CA PRO A 27 30.67 12.21 7.45
C PRO A 27 30.99 10.90 6.73
N VAL A 28 30.41 9.81 7.22
CA VAL A 28 30.61 8.44 6.68
C VAL A 28 29.43 7.99 5.85
N SER A 29 28.22 8.42 6.21
CA SER A 29 27.04 8.07 5.41
C SER A 29 25.97 9.13 5.47
N ILE A 30 25.24 9.24 4.37
CA ILE A 30 24.10 10.14 4.21
C ILE A 30 22.91 9.29 3.78
N ARG A 31 21.79 9.41 4.50
CA ARG A 31 20.55 8.70 4.22
C ARG A 31 19.41 9.70 4.06
N LEU A 32 18.60 9.51 3.03
CA LEU A 32 17.45 10.33 2.70
C LEU A 32 16.35 9.46 2.11
N THR A 33 15.08 9.75 2.45
CA THR A 33 13.95 9.15 1.72
C THR A 33 13.48 10.11 0.63
N ILE A 34 13.65 9.68 -0.62
CA ILE A 34 13.25 10.46 -1.79
C ILE A 34 11.86 10.00 -2.21
N HIS A 35 10.98 10.97 -2.41
CA HIS A 35 9.63 10.73 -2.90
C HIS A 35 9.51 11.20 -4.36
N SER A 36 8.61 10.58 -5.13
CA SER A 36 8.14 11.20 -6.37
C SER A 36 7.55 12.57 -6.05
N ASN A 37 7.76 13.57 -6.90
CA ASN A 37 6.98 14.80 -6.79
C ASN A 37 5.50 14.43 -6.90
N GLY A 38 4.68 15.07 -6.06
CA GLY A 38 3.25 15.12 -6.31
C GLY A 38 2.96 15.96 -7.56
N ASP A 39 1.72 16.37 -7.75
CA ASP A 39 1.43 17.44 -8.72
C ASP A 39 2.27 18.68 -8.37
N GLU A 40 2.78 19.41 -9.36
CA GLU A 40 3.73 20.53 -9.21
C GLU A 40 3.26 21.66 -8.27
N ASN A 41 2.00 21.63 -7.84
CA ASN A 41 1.36 22.61 -6.95
C ASN A 41 1.01 22.05 -5.56
N ASP A 42 1.33 20.80 -5.24
CA ASP A 42 0.89 20.14 -4.01
C ASP A 42 2.00 19.93 -3.00
N VAL A 43 1.87 20.65 -1.89
CA VAL A 43 2.61 20.41 -0.63
C VAL A 43 2.14 19.11 0.05
N ASP A 44 1.08 18.50 -0.47
CA ASP A 44 0.39 17.40 0.18
C ASP A 44 1.10 16.05 -0.04
N ASN A 45 1.68 15.50 1.03
CA ASN A 45 2.38 14.22 1.06
C ASN A 45 1.53 13.04 0.56
N GLU A 46 0.21 13.20 0.51
CA GLU A 46 -0.73 12.18 0.07
C GLU A 46 -0.65 11.87 -1.43
N LYS A 47 -0.27 12.84 -2.26
CA LYS A 47 -0.13 12.62 -3.71
C LYS A 47 1.20 11.97 -4.08
N ARG A 48 2.13 11.82 -3.14
CA ARG A 48 3.39 11.11 -3.36
C ARG A 48 3.12 9.61 -3.28
N LEU A 49 3.11 8.96 -4.43
CA LEU A 49 2.81 7.53 -4.53
C LEU A 49 4.05 6.67 -4.40
N LEU A 50 5.20 7.15 -4.89
CA LEU A 50 6.43 6.37 -4.93
C LEU A 50 7.46 6.95 -3.98
N CYS A 51 8.24 6.08 -3.33
CA CYS A 51 9.42 6.51 -2.59
C CYS A 51 10.49 5.43 -2.50
N VAL A 52 11.72 5.87 -2.23
CA VAL A 52 12.87 5.01 -1.97
C VAL A 52 13.79 5.68 -0.96
N THR A 53 14.30 4.91 -0.01
CA THR A 53 15.33 5.38 0.92
C THR A 53 16.70 5.11 0.33
N VAL A 54 17.43 6.17 0.02
CA VAL A 54 18.79 6.13 -0.53
C VAL A 54 19.79 6.27 0.60
N THR A 55 20.87 5.51 0.56
CA THR A 55 22.01 5.67 1.46
C THR A 55 23.30 5.76 0.66
N PHE A 56 23.98 6.89 0.78
CA PHE A 56 25.30 7.16 0.24
C PHE A 56 26.33 6.83 1.32
N SER A 57 27.21 5.88 1.07
CA SER A 57 28.35 5.58 1.93
C SER A 57 29.59 6.29 1.36
N LEU A 58 30.16 7.19 2.16
CA LEU A 58 31.26 8.04 1.77
C LEU A 58 32.58 7.35 2.14
N PRO A 59 33.43 6.99 1.16
CA PRO A 59 34.79 6.56 1.46
C PRO A 59 35.61 7.73 1.99
N SER A 60 36.70 7.44 2.71
CA SER A 60 37.62 8.47 3.20
C SER A 60 38.27 9.28 2.07
N GLY A 61 38.28 8.76 0.84
CA GLY A 61 38.76 9.43 -0.36
C GLY A 61 37.73 10.32 -1.08
N TYR A 62 36.49 10.43 -0.59
CA TYR A 62 35.46 11.25 -1.26
C TYR A 62 35.83 12.75 -1.25
N PRO A 63 35.65 13.50 -2.35
CA PRO A 63 34.99 13.14 -3.61
C PRO A 63 35.87 12.55 -4.72
N ILE A 64 37.17 12.32 -4.46
CA ILE A 64 38.08 11.68 -5.44
C ILE A 64 37.63 10.24 -5.70
N GLU A 65 37.30 9.52 -4.63
CA GLU A 65 36.66 8.20 -4.69
C GLU A 65 35.14 8.35 -4.61
N SER A 66 34.42 7.74 -5.56
CA SER A 66 32.96 7.83 -5.63
C SER A 66 32.28 7.14 -4.43
N PRO A 67 31.13 7.67 -3.97
CA PRO A 67 30.38 7.07 -2.88
C PRO A 67 29.70 5.78 -3.35
N THR A 68 29.53 4.84 -2.42
CA THR A 68 28.71 3.65 -2.67
C THR A 68 27.25 3.96 -2.38
N VAL A 69 26.36 3.72 -3.35
CA VAL A 69 24.93 4.02 -3.21
C VAL A 69 24.13 2.74 -3.03
N THR A 70 23.23 2.75 -2.05
CA THR A 70 22.29 1.65 -1.81
C THR A 70 20.86 2.17 -1.76
N LEU A 71 19.96 1.45 -2.43
CA LEU A 71 18.53 1.73 -2.43
C LEU A 71 17.84 0.74 -1.49
N SER A 72 17.03 1.25 -0.56
CA SER A 72 16.34 0.47 0.45
C SER A 72 14.89 0.93 0.62
N LYS A 73 14.04 0.02 1.13
CA LYS A 73 12.60 0.27 1.36
C LYS A 73 11.88 0.89 0.14
N PRO A 74 12.07 0.36 -1.08
CA PRO A 74 11.32 0.86 -2.25
C PRO A 74 9.82 0.64 -2.03
N ARG A 75 9.00 1.67 -2.30
CA ARG A 75 7.54 1.60 -2.20
C ARG A 75 6.90 2.02 -3.53
N GLY A 76 6.08 1.12 -4.07
CA GLY A 76 5.39 1.31 -5.35
C GLY A 76 6.26 1.11 -6.59
N LEU A 77 7.53 0.72 -6.42
CA LEU A 77 8.48 0.47 -7.51
C LEU A 77 8.59 -1.03 -7.80
N THR A 78 8.73 -1.39 -9.08
CA THR A 78 9.10 -2.76 -9.49
C THR A 78 10.60 -2.98 -9.41
N ASP A 79 11.01 -4.25 -9.39
CA ASP A 79 12.42 -4.64 -9.49
C ASP A 79 13.07 -4.05 -10.74
N GLN A 80 12.38 -4.05 -11.89
CA GLN A 80 12.88 -3.43 -13.12
C GLN A 80 13.09 -1.91 -12.99
N GLN A 81 12.21 -1.20 -12.27
CA GLN A 81 12.36 0.22 -12.01
C GLN A 81 13.52 0.49 -11.04
N ILE A 82 13.72 -0.38 -10.05
CA ILE A 82 14.85 -0.30 -9.10
C ILE A 82 16.17 -0.54 -9.83
N ASP A 83 16.25 -1.56 -10.69
CA ASP A 83 17.42 -1.85 -11.51
C ASP A 83 17.77 -0.67 -12.43
N LYS A 84 16.75 -0.06 -13.04
CA LYS A 84 16.91 1.15 -13.84
C LYS A 84 17.46 2.31 -13.01
N LEU A 85 16.96 2.53 -11.78
CA LEU A 85 17.50 3.55 -10.88
C LEU A 85 18.97 3.29 -10.57
N TYR A 86 19.37 2.05 -10.29
CA TYR A 86 20.78 1.71 -10.09
C TYR A 86 21.65 2.01 -11.31
N GLU A 87 21.17 1.68 -12.52
CA GLU A 87 21.89 2.00 -13.77
C GLU A 87 22.12 3.50 -13.92
N ILE A 88 21.08 4.29 -13.69
CA ILE A 88 21.12 5.75 -13.79
C ILE A 88 22.05 6.37 -12.75
N ILE A 89 21.99 5.90 -11.50
CA ILE A 89 22.89 6.36 -10.42
C ILE A 89 24.33 6.03 -10.79
N ASN A 90 24.62 4.80 -11.21
CA ASN A 90 25.97 4.39 -11.57
C ASN A 90 26.54 5.21 -12.73
N ASN A 91 25.70 5.59 -13.70
CA ASN A 91 26.11 6.48 -14.79
C ASN A 91 26.39 7.90 -14.28
N CYS A 92 25.58 8.43 -13.36
CA CYS A 92 25.82 9.73 -12.73
C CYS A 92 27.13 9.77 -11.95
N LEU A 93 27.44 8.71 -11.18
CA LEU A 93 28.70 8.59 -10.44
C LEU A 93 29.91 8.56 -11.38
N LYS A 94 29.84 7.81 -12.48
CA LYS A 94 30.92 7.75 -13.49
C LYS A 94 31.14 9.06 -14.21
N MET A 95 30.06 9.80 -14.50
CA MET A 95 30.17 11.08 -15.20
C MET A 95 30.78 12.19 -14.34
N ASN A 96 30.67 12.06 -13.02
CA ASN A 96 31.12 13.04 -12.05
C ASN A 96 32.27 12.50 -11.17
N GLU A 97 33.14 11.65 -11.74
CA GLU A 97 34.34 11.19 -11.04
C GLU A 97 35.18 12.38 -10.56
N ASN A 98 35.72 12.26 -9.35
CA ASN A 98 36.50 13.28 -8.66
C ASN A 98 35.74 14.56 -8.27
N ASN A 99 34.40 14.57 -8.32
CA ASN A 99 33.57 15.71 -7.97
C ASN A 99 32.48 15.35 -6.95
N CYS A 100 31.96 16.37 -6.27
CA CYS A 100 30.77 16.27 -5.42
C CYS A 100 29.54 15.94 -6.28
N VAL A 101 28.82 14.85 -5.98
CA VAL A 101 27.79 14.28 -6.87
C VAL A 101 26.47 13.94 -6.15
N ILE A 102 26.41 14.07 -4.81
CA ILE A 102 25.31 13.53 -4.02
C ILE A 102 23.99 14.24 -4.35
N TYR A 103 24.03 15.58 -4.43
CA TYR A 103 22.85 16.36 -4.80
C TYR A 103 22.33 15.99 -6.19
N GLU A 104 23.24 15.84 -7.17
CA GLU A 104 22.87 15.48 -8.53
C GLU A 104 22.22 14.09 -8.59
N CYS A 105 22.76 13.11 -7.85
CA CYS A 105 22.13 11.80 -7.69
C CYS A 105 20.72 11.90 -7.09
N ILE A 106 20.54 12.73 -6.06
CA ILE A 106 19.23 12.92 -5.41
C ILE A 106 18.21 13.49 -6.40
N GLU A 107 18.57 14.54 -7.15
CA GLU A 107 17.68 15.14 -8.14
C GLU A 107 17.37 14.18 -9.29
N LEU A 108 18.36 13.41 -9.73
CA LEU A 108 18.20 12.42 -10.79
C LEU A 108 17.24 11.31 -10.37
N ILE A 109 17.38 10.77 -9.16
CA ILE A 109 16.46 9.78 -8.59
C ILE A 109 15.06 10.39 -8.49
N ARG A 110 14.92 11.60 -7.95
CA ARG A 110 13.63 12.29 -7.84
C ARG A 110 12.95 12.42 -9.20
N GLY A 111 13.68 12.87 -10.22
CA GLY A 111 13.18 13.00 -11.59
C GLY A 111 12.66 11.69 -12.16
N HIS A 112 13.34 10.57 -11.93
CA HIS A 112 12.88 9.26 -12.38
C HIS A 112 11.69 8.72 -11.59
N LEU A 113 11.62 8.96 -10.28
CA LEU A 113 10.42 8.63 -9.50
C LEU A 113 9.18 9.37 -10.01
N CYS A 114 9.33 10.63 -10.43
CA CYS A 114 8.25 11.40 -11.05
C CYS A 114 7.78 10.77 -12.38
N GLN A 115 8.69 10.23 -13.18
CA GLN A 115 8.35 9.60 -14.46
C GLN A 115 7.59 8.28 -14.29
N PHE A 116 7.84 7.55 -13.22
CA PHE A 116 7.13 6.30 -12.95
C PHE A 116 5.67 6.54 -12.55
N ASP A 117 5.41 7.65 -11.84
CA ASP A 117 4.12 8.26 -11.47
C ASP A 117 3.12 7.37 -10.70
N MET A 118 3.11 6.06 -10.91
CA MET A 118 2.07 5.15 -10.47
C MET A 118 2.65 3.89 -9.83
N PRO A 119 2.03 3.39 -8.74
CA PRO A 119 2.39 2.10 -8.18
C PRO A 119 2.13 1.02 -9.23
N SER A 120 3.11 0.15 -9.42
CA SER A 120 3.00 -0.91 -10.44
C SER A 120 2.17 -2.12 -9.96
N GLU A 121 1.84 -2.19 -8.68
CA GLU A 121 1.01 -3.24 -8.10
C GLU A 121 -0.49 -2.99 -8.39
N GLY A 122 -1.26 -4.06 -8.56
CA GLY A 122 -2.72 -3.97 -8.64
C GLY A 122 -3.37 -3.76 -7.28
N CYS A 123 -4.66 -3.40 -7.27
CA CYS A 123 -5.40 -3.31 -6.01
C CYS A 123 -5.59 -4.70 -5.40
N SER A 124 -5.10 -4.92 -4.17
CA SER A 124 -5.17 -6.22 -3.49
C SER A 124 -6.58 -6.66 -3.06
N ILE A 125 -7.58 -5.77 -3.14
CA ILE A 125 -8.99 -6.08 -2.82
C ILE A 125 -9.70 -6.67 -4.04
N CYS A 126 -9.62 -6.01 -5.20
CA CYS A 126 -10.32 -6.44 -6.42
C CYS A 126 -9.41 -7.14 -7.44
N LEU A 127 -8.11 -7.23 -7.16
CA LEU A 127 -7.06 -7.79 -8.01
C LEU A 127 -6.94 -7.15 -9.39
N SER A 128 -7.55 -5.98 -9.57
CA SER A 128 -7.52 -5.23 -10.83
C SER A 128 -6.37 -4.21 -10.85
N PRO A 129 -5.75 -3.98 -12.01
CA PRO A 129 -4.73 -2.95 -12.16
C PRO A 129 -5.30 -1.55 -11.84
N MET A 130 -4.43 -0.68 -11.34
CA MET A 130 -4.78 0.71 -11.03
C MET A 130 -4.23 1.63 -12.11
N HIS A 131 -5.13 2.21 -12.92
CA HIS A 131 -4.74 3.05 -14.06
C HIS A 131 -4.96 4.55 -13.83
N ASP A 132 -5.87 4.90 -12.92
CA ASP A 132 -6.25 6.29 -12.66
C ASP A 132 -5.79 6.73 -11.28
N ARG A 133 -4.80 7.63 -11.25
CA ARG A 133 -4.23 8.25 -10.05
C ARG A 133 -5.30 8.83 -9.13
N LYS A 134 -6.39 9.40 -9.68
CA LYS A 134 -7.47 10.03 -8.90
C LYS A 134 -8.34 9.03 -8.15
N GLN A 135 -8.28 7.76 -8.55
CA GLN A 135 -9.04 6.68 -7.94
C GLN A 135 -8.17 5.82 -7.02
N ILE A 136 -6.89 6.19 -6.81
CA ILE A 136 -5.98 5.44 -5.94
C ILE A 136 -5.88 6.14 -4.60
N ILE A 137 -5.88 5.33 -3.55
CA ILE A 137 -5.52 5.76 -2.20
C ILE A 137 -4.31 4.96 -1.72
N ARG A 138 -3.31 5.70 -1.22
CA ARG A 138 -2.14 5.15 -0.54
C ARG A 138 -2.38 5.22 0.97
N THR A 139 -2.22 4.12 1.68
CA THR A 139 -2.25 4.10 3.15
C THR A 139 -0.91 4.53 3.73
N GLN A 140 -0.88 4.82 5.03
CA GLN A 140 0.37 5.14 5.73
C GLN A 140 1.37 3.98 5.77
N CYS A 141 0.90 2.74 5.61
CA CYS A 141 1.75 1.56 5.46
C CYS A 141 2.22 1.31 4.02
N TYR A 142 1.99 2.25 3.09
CA TYR A 142 2.37 2.18 1.68
C TYR A 142 1.74 1.01 0.91
N HIS A 143 0.50 0.65 1.25
CA HIS A 143 -0.34 -0.19 0.39
C HIS A 143 -1.32 0.67 -0.39
N TYR A 144 -1.61 0.24 -1.61
CA TYR A 144 -2.40 1.00 -2.57
C TYR A 144 -3.70 0.26 -2.88
N TYR A 145 -4.78 1.01 -3.00
CA TYR A 145 -6.11 0.48 -3.29
C TYR A 145 -6.84 1.43 -4.23
N HIS A 146 -7.84 0.91 -4.96
CA HIS A 146 -8.88 1.80 -5.45
C HIS A 146 -9.60 2.41 -4.25
N MET A 147 -9.87 3.72 -4.32
CA MET A 147 -10.58 4.47 -3.29
C MET A 147 -11.92 3.83 -2.96
N SER A 148 -12.68 3.40 -3.98
CA SER A 148 -13.94 2.68 -3.82
C SER A 148 -13.75 1.32 -3.12
N CYS A 149 -12.73 0.55 -3.50
CA CYS A 149 -12.45 -0.76 -2.90
C CYS A 149 -12.13 -0.63 -1.41
N LEU A 150 -11.25 0.33 -1.03
CA LEU A 150 -10.93 0.56 0.37
C LEU A 150 -12.15 1.09 1.15
N ALA A 151 -12.98 1.93 0.54
CA ALA A 151 -14.20 2.42 1.16
C ALA A 151 -15.21 1.31 1.46
N SER A 152 -15.43 0.40 0.51
CA SER A 152 -16.26 -0.79 0.73
C SER A 152 -15.70 -1.69 1.83
N TYR A 153 -14.38 -1.92 1.84
CA TYR A 153 -13.72 -2.70 2.89
C TYR A 153 -13.91 -2.06 4.28
N VAL A 154 -13.62 -0.76 4.42
CA VAL A 154 -13.79 -0.04 5.69
C VAL A 154 -15.24 -0.08 6.17
N THR A 155 -16.20 0.07 5.26
CA THR A 155 -17.63 -0.03 5.59
C THR A 155 -17.99 -1.41 6.15
N TYR A 156 -17.55 -2.46 5.48
CA TYR A 156 -17.78 -3.84 5.94
C TYR A 156 -17.11 -4.10 7.30
N LYS A 157 -15.84 -3.70 7.45
CA LYS A 157 -15.09 -3.95 8.69
C LYS A 157 -15.68 -3.19 9.89
N LYS A 158 -16.18 -1.97 9.68
CA LYS A 158 -16.90 -1.23 10.73
C LYS A 158 -18.18 -1.92 11.17
N LEU A 159 -18.93 -2.51 10.24
CA LEU A 159 -20.13 -3.29 10.58
C LEU A 159 -19.78 -4.56 11.37
N GLU A 160 -18.68 -5.23 11.04
CA GLU A 160 -18.17 -6.37 11.80
C GLU A 160 -17.77 -5.96 13.22
N LEU A 161 -16.99 -4.89 13.38
CA LEU A 161 -16.59 -4.34 14.67
C LEU A 161 -17.80 -3.89 15.50
N GLU A 162 -18.86 -3.38 14.88
CA GLU A 162 -20.10 -3.03 15.58
C GLU A 162 -20.83 -4.26 16.13
N LYS A 163 -20.83 -5.38 15.39
CA LYS A 163 -21.39 -6.65 15.90
C LYS A 163 -20.59 -7.17 17.09
N GLU A 164 -19.26 -7.20 16.97
CA GLU A 164 -18.36 -7.60 18.05
C GLU A 164 -18.53 -6.70 19.28
N TYR A 165 -18.64 -5.38 19.07
CA TYR A 165 -18.89 -4.42 20.13
C TYR A 165 -20.19 -4.72 20.88
N ASN A 166 -21.27 -4.96 20.14
CA ASN A 166 -22.58 -5.24 20.72
C ASN A 166 -22.60 -6.57 21.49
N GLU A 167 -21.93 -7.60 20.98
CA GLU A 167 -21.80 -8.89 21.66
C GLU A 167 -20.97 -8.78 22.94
N ALA A 168 -19.81 -8.12 22.87
CA ALA A 168 -18.95 -7.90 24.03
C ALA A 168 -19.69 -7.09 25.13
N LYS A 169 -20.47 -6.08 24.73
CA LYS A 169 -21.30 -5.30 25.65
C LYS A 169 -22.41 -6.13 26.30
N ARG A 170 -23.06 -7.03 25.55
CA ARG A 170 -24.07 -7.97 26.12
C ARG A 170 -23.44 -8.92 27.14
N ASN A 171 -22.21 -9.35 26.89
CA ASN A 171 -21.46 -10.24 27.76
C ASN A 171 -20.76 -9.52 28.93
N GLY A 172 -20.95 -8.19 29.07
CA GLY A 172 -20.41 -7.40 30.18
C GLY A 172 -18.90 -7.10 30.07
N PHE A 173 -18.28 -7.29 28.91
CA PHE A 173 -16.88 -6.98 28.71
C PHE A 173 -16.66 -5.46 28.54
N TYR A 174 -15.56 -4.97 29.10
CA TYR A 174 -15.10 -3.60 28.87
C TYR A 174 -14.53 -3.46 27.46
N ILE A 175 -14.92 -2.41 26.74
CA ILE A 175 -14.45 -2.12 25.39
C ILE A 175 -13.82 -0.73 25.37
N LYS A 176 -12.60 -0.64 24.82
CA LYS A 176 -11.85 0.61 24.73
C LYS A 176 -12.55 1.64 23.83
N LYS A 177 -12.37 2.92 24.14
CA LYS A 177 -12.84 4.03 23.31
C LYS A 177 -12.12 4.01 21.96
N GLY A 178 -12.86 4.13 20.86
CA GLY A 178 -12.30 4.14 19.51
C GLY A 178 -12.24 2.78 18.82
N PHE A 179 -12.70 1.69 19.46
CA PHE A 179 -12.71 0.34 18.90
C PHE A 179 -13.33 0.25 17.48
N LEU A 180 -14.39 1.00 17.21
CA LEU A 180 -15.06 1.03 15.89
C LEU A 180 -14.21 1.66 14.77
N ASN A 181 -13.10 2.31 15.12
CA ASN A 181 -12.14 2.87 14.17
C ASN A 181 -10.86 2.04 14.07
N ASP A 182 -10.76 0.91 14.77
CA ASP A 182 -9.63 -0.01 14.67
C ASP A 182 -9.73 -0.88 13.41
N VAL A 183 -9.87 -0.23 12.26
CA VAL A 183 -9.87 -0.89 10.96
C VAL A 183 -8.43 -1.06 10.50
N ASP A 184 -8.05 -2.29 10.19
CA ASP A 184 -6.71 -2.66 9.79
C ASP A 184 -6.55 -2.74 8.27
N CYS A 185 -5.33 -2.51 7.80
CA CYS A 185 -4.96 -2.66 6.39
C CYS A 185 -5.17 -4.12 5.92
N PRO A 186 -5.86 -4.36 4.79
CA PRO A 186 -6.09 -5.72 4.27
C PRO A 186 -4.82 -6.55 4.02
N VAL A 187 -3.68 -5.90 3.80
CA VAL A 187 -2.42 -6.58 3.45
C VAL A 187 -1.56 -6.84 4.69
N CYS A 188 -1.26 -5.81 5.47
CA CYS A 188 -0.30 -5.93 6.58
C CYS A 188 -0.92 -5.84 7.98
N ARG A 189 -2.25 -5.68 8.09
CA ARG A 189 -2.99 -5.54 9.35
C ARG A 189 -2.56 -4.38 10.25
N GLN A 190 -1.78 -3.44 9.73
CA GLN A 190 -1.52 -2.18 10.43
C GLN A 190 -2.81 -1.35 10.47
N LEU A 191 -3.17 -0.81 11.65
CA LEU A 191 -4.34 0.07 11.80
C LEU A 191 -4.28 1.24 10.84
N LEU A 192 -5.36 1.52 10.10
CA LEU A 192 -5.47 2.66 9.20
C LEU A 192 -5.55 3.98 9.98
N SER A 193 -4.99 5.06 9.43
CA SER A 193 -5.04 6.37 10.07
C SER A 193 -6.44 6.96 9.99
N ASN A 194 -6.78 7.85 10.94
CA ASN A 194 -8.08 8.54 10.93
C ASN A 194 -8.30 9.36 9.65
N ASP A 195 -7.24 9.89 9.04
CA ASP A 195 -7.32 10.64 7.79
C ASP A 195 -7.78 9.76 6.63
N ILE A 196 -7.20 8.56 6.50
CA ILE A 196 -7.63 7.55 5.51
C ILE A 196 -9.09 7.17 5.74
N LEU A 197 -9.46 6.87 7.00
CA LEU A 197 -10.83 6.49 7.35
C LEU A 197 -11.85 7.58 7.02
N THR A 198 -11.52 8.84 7.31
CA THR A 198 -12.38 9.98 7.00
C THR A 198 -12.51 10.17 5.48
N LYS A 199 -11.41 10.03 4.74
CA LYS A 199 -11.36 10.19 3.27
C LYS A 199 -12.18 9.15 2.53
N VAL A 200 -12.24 7.91 3.02
CA VAL A 200 -13.07 6.88 2.38
C VAL A 200 -14.54 6.96 2.79
N GLN A 201 -14.84 7.51 3.97
CA GLN A 201 -16.22 7.69 4.45
C GLN A 201 -17.00 8.74 3.64
N THR A 202 -16.34 9.78 3.14
CA THR A 202 -16.99 10.79 2.29
C THR A 202 -17.50 10.17 0.98
N LEU A 203 -16.78 9.20 0.42
CA LEU A 203 -17.12 8.51 -0.83
C LEU A 203 -18.28 7.52 -0.69
N THR A 204 -18.42 6.91 0.49
CA THR A 204 -19.51 5.95 0.76
C THR A 204 -20.87 6.61 0.86
N ASN A 205 -20.91 7.90 1.20
CA ASN A 205 -22.15 8.66 1.36
C ASN A 205 -22.81 9.05 0.02
N GLU A 206 -22.07 9.03 -1.10
CA GLU A 206 -22.56 9.58 -2.36
C GLU A 206 -23.18 8.58 -3.34
N SER A 207 -22.92 7.25 -3.30
CA SER A 207 -23.47 6.38 -4.37
C SER A 207 -23.29 4.85 -4.28
N HIS A 208 -22.84 4.25 -3.17
CA HIS A 208 -22.33 2.86 -3.24
C HIS A 208 -23.23 1.73 -2.71
N LYS A 209 -24.37 2.02 -2.07
CA LYS A 209 -25.20 0.92 -1.51
C LYS A 209 -26.04 0.17 -2.55
N LYS A 210 -26.30 0.74 -3.73
CA LYS A 210 -27.21 0.17 -4.74
C LYS A 210 -26.52 -0.48 -5.94
N LYS A 211 -25.23 -0.20 -6.17
CA LYS A 211 -24.53 -0.59 -7.41
C LYS A 211 -23.75 -1.91 -7.30
N ILE A 212 -23.28 -2.25 -6.09
CA ILE A 212 -22.44 -3.44 -5.86
C ILE A 212 -23.25 -4.74 -5.89
N GLU A 213 -24.49 -4.73 -5.38
CA GLU A 213 -25.38 -5.91 -5.43
C GLU A 213 -25.79 -6.22 -6.88
N ASP A 214 -26.18 -5.20 -7.65
CA ASP A 214 -26.62 -5.33 -9.04
C ASP A 214 -25.48 -5.76 -10.00
N ASP A 215 -24.23 -5.34 -9.74
CA ASP A 215 -23.07 -5.66 -10.59
C ASP A 215 -22.51 -7.08 -10.31
N ILE A 216 -22.51 -7.55 -9.06
CA ILE A 216 -22.06 -8.91 -8.72
C ILE A 216 -23.02 -9.96 -9.29
N GLU A 217 -24.33 -9.72 -9.19
CA GLU A 217 -25.35 -10.63 -9.74
C GLU A 217 -25.32 -10.65 -11.28
N ASN A 218 -25.06 -9.50 -11.93
CA ASN A 218 -24.89 -9.42 -13.38
C ASN A 218 -23.60 -10.07 -13.90
N VAL A 219 -22.48 -9.93 -13.20
CA VAL A 219 -21.19 -10.52 -13.61
C VAL A 219 -21.22 -12.03 -13.41
N MET A 220 -21.74 -12.52 -12.28
CA MET A 220 -21.88 -13.95 -12.02
C MET A 220 -22.81 -14.63 -13.03
N THR A 221 -23.94 -14.03 -13.41
CA THR A 221 -24.86 -14.67 -14.37
C THR A 221 -24.32 -14.71 -15.80
N LYS A 222 -23.52 -13.73 -16.22
CA LYS A 222 -23.03 -13.59 -17.61
C LYS A 222 -21.71 -14.31 -17.91
N THR A 223 -20.90 -14.64 -16.90
CA THR A 223 -19.54 -15.20 -17.10
C THR A 223 -19.37 -16.68 -16.73
N ILE A 224 -20.44 -17.37 -16.28
CA ILE A 224 -20.33 -18.80 -15.96
C ILE A 224 -20.18 -19.62 -17.24
N SER A 225 -19.03 -20.29 -17.39
CA SER A 225 -18.76 -21.16 -18.53
C SER A 225 -19.80 -22.30 -18.64
N PRO A 226 -20.09 -22.81 -19.86
CA PRO A 226 -21.03 -23.90 -20.05
C PRO A 226 -20.72 -25.13 -19.19
N LYS A 227 -19.43 -25.41 -18.95
CA LYS A 227 -18.97 -26.52 -18.11
C LYS A 227 -19.38 -26.35 -16.64
N VAL A 228 -19.29 -25.12 -16.11
CA VAL A 228 -19.68 -24.83 -14.71
C VAL A 228 -21.20 -24.91 -14.56
N ARG A 229 -21.97 -24.46 -15.55
CA ARG A 229 -23.44 -24.63 -15.54
C ARG A 229 -23.86 -26.10 -15.53
N LEU A 230 -23.21 -26.93 -16.35
CA LEU A 230 -23.48 -28.37 -16.37
C LEU A 230 -23.14 -29.02 -15.02
N TRP A 231 -22.02 -28.61 -14.43
CA TRP A 231 -21.62 -29.10 -13.12
C TRP A 231 -22.60 -28.68 -12.02
N GLN A 232 -23.11 -27.44 -12.04
CA GLN A 232 -24.18 -27.00 -11.12
C GLN A 232 -25.42 -27.87 -11.23
N GLN A 233 -25.88 -28.18 -12.44
CA GLN A 233 -27.03 -29.07 -12.65
C GLN A 233 -26.78 -30.48 -12.11
N GLN A 234 -25.57 -31.03 -12.30
CA GLN A 234 -25.19 -32.33 -11.74
C GLN A 234 -25.16 -32.30 -10.21
N MET A 235 -24.62 -31.23 -9.61
CA MET A 235 -24.57 -31.07 -8.16
C MET A 235 -25.96 -30.89 -7.55
N GLU A 236 -26.87 -30.18 -8.22
CA GLU A 236 -28.28 -30.06 -7.82
C GLU A 236 -28.95 -31.44 -7.73
N ILE A 237 -28.76 -32.29 -8.74
CA ILE A 237 -29.30 -33.66 -8.76
C ILE A 237 -28.73 -34.48 -7.60
N LEU A 238 -27.41 -34.43 -7.39
CA LEU A 238 -26.76 -35.14 -6.28
C LEU A 238 -27.24 -34.62 -4.92
N TYR A 239 -27.42 -33.31 -4.78
CA TYR A 239 -27.94 -32.67 -3.58
C TYR A 239 -29.35 -33.21 -3.27
N GLN A 240 -30.26 -33.24 -4.24
CA GLN A 240 -31.61 -33.78 -4.01
C GLN A 240 -31.56 -35.27 -3.62
N GLN A 241 -30.72 -36.07 -4.28
CA GLN A 241 -30.53 -37.48 -3.92
C GLN A 241 -29.98 -37.68 -2.50
N GLN A 242 -29.03 -36.84 -2.07
CA GLN A 242 -28.51 -36.89 -0.71
C GLN A 242 -29.54 -36.41 0.30
N LYS A 243 -30.36 -35.41 -0.04
CA LYS A 243 -31.45 -34.90 0.78
C LYS A 243 -32.51 -35.98 1.04
N GLU A 244 -32.96 -36.66 -0.01
CA GLU A 244 -33.92 -37.77 0.08
C GLU A 244 -33.38 -38.95 0.91
N LYS A 245 -32.08 -39.23 0.82
CA LYS A 245 -31.40 -40.28 1.60
C LYS A 245 -31.07 -39.86 3.03
N GLY A 246 -31.44 -38.64 3.46
CA GLY A 246 -31.11 -38.11 4.78
C GLY A 246 -29.60 -37.87 5.00
N GLY A 247 -28.81 -37.82 3.93
CA GLY A 247 -27.36 -37.60 3.99
C GLY A 247 -26.94 -36.14 4.13
N ILE A 248 -27.90 -35.20 4.17
CA ILE A 248 -27.64 -33.77 4.36
C ILE A 248 -27.96 -33.40 5.81
N ILE A 249 -26.95 -32.93 6.53
CA ILE A 249 -27.08 -32.43 7.90
C ILE A 249 -27.75 -31.05 7.83
N ASP A 250 -28.97 -30.98 8.35
CA ASP A 250 -29.71 -29.74 8.49
C ASP A 250 -29.42 -29.15 9.88
N LEU A 251 -28.65 -28.06 9.91
CA LEU A 251 -28.21 -27.41 11.15
C LEU A 251 -29.34 -26.67 11.88
N GLU A 252 -30.48 -26.45 11.23
CA GLU A 252 -31.67 -25.81 11.82
C GLU A 252 -32.72 -26.82 12.30
N ARG A 253 -32.53 -28.11 12.00
CA ARG A 253 -33.40 -29.18 12.47
C ARG A 253 -33.13 -29.44 13.95
N ASN A 254 -33.92 -28.81 14.82
CA ASN A 254 -33.95 -29.09 16.25
C ASN A 254 -34.49 -30.50 16.51
N ASP A 255 -33.64 -31.52 16.37
CA ASP A 255 -33.94 -32.87 16.83
C ASP A 255 -33.71 -32.94 18.35
N LEU A 256 -34.54 -32.22 19.11
CA LEU A 256 -34.77 -32.51 20.54
C LEU A 256 -35.72 -33.69 20.64
N VAL A 257 -35.20 -34.90 20.48
CA VAL A 257 -35.84 -36.11 21.01
C VAL A 257 -34.82 -36.84 21.86
N PHE A 258 -34.72 -36.43 23.12
CA PHE A 258 -34.33 -37.35 24.18
C PHE A 258 -35.62 -37.85 24.84
N SER A 259 -35.79 -39.16 24.72
CA SER A 259 -36.85 -40.04 25.21
C SER A 259 -37.41 -39.72 26.59
#